data_AF-M0K7I2-F1
#
_entry.id   AF-M0K7I2-F1
#
_cell.length_a   1.000
_cell.length_b   1.000
_cell.length_c   1.000
_cell.angle_alpha   90.00
_cell.angle_beta   90.00
_cell.angle_gamma   90.00
#
_symmetry.space_group_name_H-M   'P 1'
#
loop_
_entity.id
_entity.type
_entity.pdbx_description
1 polymer ?
#
loop_
_entity_poly.entity_id
_entity_poly.type
_entity_poly.pdbx_seq_one_letter_code
_entity_poly.pdbx_strand_id
1 'polypeptide(L)'
;MEENGDVKLEIRNIPAGFTYNDLEEFADARGWLKTDEYASEDTDEWYLTYRSESEAVRIEIDSESQINGSVVNNVIIQSDPIDVTGDKELYNRLCAQAVRKDLRVQVDDTKGLWNQLRGSPDYETDDAPSEETFEQLSNAAEQVRAQLVCQRTSLKTTVDDLEEIVSEMESAYSELADN
;
A
#
# COMPACT_ATOMS: atom_id res chain seq x y z
N MET A 1 -18.89 26.31 -36.53
CA MET A 1 -18.14 26.83 -35.38
C MET A 1 -18.68 26.06 -34.21
N GLU A 2 -18.03 24.96 -33.86
CA GLU A 2 -18.45 24.11 -32.75
C GLU A 2 -17.93 24.77 -31.48
N GLU A 3 -18.83 25.34 -30.68
CA GLU A 3 -18.53 25.74 -29.31
C GLU A 3 -18.33 24.46 -28.51
N ASN A 4 -17.09 24.20 -28.12
CA ASN A 4 -16.77 23.20 -27.10
C ASN A 4 -17.43 23.66 -25.79
N GLY A 5 -18.62 23.14 -25.51
CA GLY A 5 -19.27 23.31 -24.22
C GLY A 5 -18.38 22.70 -23.15
N ASP A 6 -17.89 23.53 -22.23
CA ASP A 6 -17.23 23.08 -21.00
C ASP A 6 -18.21 22.17 -20.24
N VAL A 7 -17.99 20.86 -20.34
CA VAL A 7 -18.68 19.89 -19.50
C VAL A 7 -18.06 19.97 -18.11
N LYS A 8 -18.61 20.81 -17.24
CA LYS A 8 -18.34 20.73 -15.80
C LYS A 8 -19.00 19.45 -15.26
N LEU A 9 -18.19 18.41 -15.08
CA LEU A 9 -18.56 17.21 -14.33
C LEU A 9 -18.72 17.57 -12.85
N GLU A 10 -19.93 17.92 -12.44
CA GLU A 10 -20.27 18.08 -11.02
C GLU A 10 -20.52 16.69 -10.40
N ILE A 11 -19.49 16.10 -9.80
CA ILE A 11 -19.64 14.88 -9.00
C ILE A 11 -20.29 15.25 -7.66
N ARG A 12 -21.62 15.13 -7.61
CA ARG A 12 -22.41 15.35 -6.40
C ARG A 12 -22.36 14.06 -5.57
N ASN A 13 -21.82 14.14 -4.35
CA ASN A 13 -21.64 13.04 -3.36
C ASN A 13 -20.30 12.28 -3.47
N ILE A 14 -19.20 12.98 -3.24
CA ILE A 14 -17.91 12.35 -3.00
C ILE A 14 -17.85 11.97 -1.51
N PRO A 15 -17.62 10.70 -1.12
CA PRO A 15 -17.36 10.36 0.27
C PRO A 15 -16.18 11.20 0.75
N ALA A 16 -16.38 11.95 1.84
CA ALA A 16 -15.29 12.68 2.45
C ALA A 16 -14.25 11.67 2.95
N GLY A 17 -12.97 11.90 2.64
CA GLY A 17 -11.90 11.19 3.33
C GLY A 17 -11.92 11.48 4.82
N PHE A 18 -11.19 10.66 5.58
CA PHE A 18 -10.91 10.95 6.98
C PHE A 18 -9.89 12.09 7.10
N THR A 19 -10.03 12.88 8.15
CA THR A 19 -9.15 14.01 8.47
C THR A 19 -7.87 13.55 9.16
N TYR A 20 -6.92 14.48 9.31
CA TYR A 20 -5.74 14.29 10.16
C TYR A 20 -6.13 13.81 11.57
N ASN A 21 -7.11 14.47 12.20
CA ASN A 21 -7.53 14.17 13.56
C ASN A 21 -8.18 12.78 13.68
N ASP A 22 -8.99 12.37 12.69
CA ASP A 22 -9.62 11.05 12.68
C ASP A 22 -8.55 9.93 12.70
N LEU A 23 -7.43 10.15 12.01
CA LEU A 23 -6.31 9.19 11.98
C LEU A 23 -5.46 9.23 13.23
N GLU A 24 -5.24 10.40 13.80
CA GLU A 24 -4.53 10.53 15.08
C GLU A 24 -5.30 9.82 16.19
N GLU A 25 -6.62 10.04 16.30
CA GLU A 25 -7.48 9.35 17.25
C GLU A 25 -7.49 7.83 17.03
N PHE A 26 -7.55 7.39 15.76
CA PHE A 26 -7.49 5.98 15.40
C PHE A 26 -6.15 5.32 15.79
N ALA A 27 -5.03 5.96 15.47
CA ALA A 27 -3.69 5.45 15.79
C ALA A 27 -3.46 5.39 17.31
N ASP A 28 -3.87 6.44 18.04
CA ASP A 28 -3.75 6.51 19.49
C ASP A 28 -4.56 5.40 20.19
N ALA A 29 -5.79 5.14 19.73
CA ALA A 29 -6.62 4.06 20.25
C ALA A 29 -5.98 2.67 20.08
N ARG A 30 -5.04 2.54 19.14
CA ARG A 30 -4.34 1.30 18.80
C ARG A 30 -2.93 1.20 19.36
N GLY A 31 -2.44 2.26 19.99
CA GLY A 31 -1.04 2.34 20.42
C GLY A 31 -0.06 2.32 19.25
N TRP A 32 -0.48 2.74 18.06
CA TRP A 32 0.41 2.83 16.92
C TRP A 32 1.36 4.01 17.06
N LEU A 33 2.59 3.81 16.63
CA LEU A 33 3.62 4.82 16.74
C LEU A 33 3.62 5.70 15.49
N LYS A 34 3.40 7.00 15.67
CA LYS A 34 3.64 8.00 14.63
C LYS A 34 5.15 8.08 14.35
N THR A 35 5.56 7.78 13.12
CA THR A 35 6.99 7.75 12.74
C THR A 35 7.39 8.91 11.85
N ASP A 36 6.45 9.52 11.13
CA ASP A 36 6.71 10.67 10.27
C ASP A 36 5.44 11.52 10.10
N GLU A 37 5.59 12.84 9.98
CA GLU A 37 4.46 13.78 9.80
C GLU A 37 4.83 15.06 9.07
N TYR A 38 3.87 15.60 8.33
CA TYR A 38 3.89 16.95 7.78
C TYR A 38 2.46 17.48 7.67
N ALA A 39 2.28 18.76 7.96
CA ALA A 39 1.03 19.47 7.73
C ALA A 39 1.33 20.91 7.34
N SER A 40 0.69 21.38 6.28
CA SER A 40 0.79 22.74 5.76
C SER A 40 -0.53 23.48 5.93
N GLU A 41 -0.53 24.52 6.77
CA GLU A 41 -1.71 25.39 6.95
C GLU A 41 -2.02 26.23 5.69
N ASP A 42 -1.04 26.42 4.81
CA ASP A 42 -1.17 27.24 3.60
C ASP A 42 -1.82 26.48 2.43
N THR A 43 -1.68 25.15 2.39
CA THR A 43 -2.10 24.31 1.26
C THR A 43 -3.15 23.26 1.64
N ASP A 44 -3.51 23.13 2.92
CA ASP A 44 -4.34 22.04 3.47
C ASP A 44 -3.76 20.63 3.16
N GLU A 45 -2.49 20.56 2.77
CA GLU A 45 -1.78 19.32 2.45
C GLU A 45 -1.14 18.75 3.71
N TRP A 46 -1.22 17.43 3.88
CA TRP A 46 -0.59 16.75 4.99
C TRP A 46 -0.23 15.31 4.62
N TYR A 47 0.79 14.77 5.28
CA TYR A 47 1.06 13.35 5.27
C TYR A 47 1.27 12.84 6.70
N LEU A 48 0.94 11.57 6.91
CA LEU A 48 1.13 10.86 8.17
C LEU A 48 1.68 9.47 7.90
N THR A 49 2.68 9.05 8.68
CA THR A 49 3.14 7.66 8.72
C THR A 49 2.99 7.11 10.13
N TYR A 50 2.32 5.96 10.25
CA TYR A 50 2.21 5.19 11.48
C TYR A 50 2.82 3.80 11.32
N ARG A 51 3.27 3.23 12.43
CA ARG A 51 3.71 1.83 12.53
C ARG A 51 2.95 1.13 13.64
N SER A 52 2.54 -0.12 13.40
CA SER A 52 1.90 -0.94 14.42
C SER A 52 2.86 -1.19 15.59
N GLU A 53 2.32 -1.53 16.77
CA GLU A 53 3.13 -1.81 17.97
C GLU A 53 4.10 -2.98 17.76
N SER A 54 3.69 -3.96 16.95
CA SER A 54 4.52 -5.09 16.52
C SER A 54 5.65 -4.69 15.56
N GLU A 55 5.64 -3.44 15.09
CA GLU A 55 6.43 -2.89 13.99
C GLU A 55 6.25 -3.59 12.64
N ALA A 56 5.34 -4.58 12.56
CA ALA A 56 5.17 -5.44 11.39
C ALA A 56 4.41 -4.78 10.23
N VAL A 57 3.63 -3.73 10.51
CA VAL A 57 2.83 -3.02 9.51
C VAL A 57 3.06 -1.51 9.62
N ARG A 58 3.20 -0.87 8.47
CA ARG A 58 3.32 0.56 8.28
C ARG A 58 2.14 1.07 7.48
N ILE A 59 1.55 2.18 7.91
CA ILE A 59 0.54 2.91 7.14
C ILE A 59 1.11 4.28 6.80
N GLU A 60 1.08 4.61 5.52
CA GLU A 60 1.35 5.93 4.98
C GLU A 60 0.07 6.51 4.43
N ILE A 61 -0.19 7.77 4.75
CA ILE A 61 -1.36 8.50 4.30
C ILE A 61 -0.87 9.81 3.75
N ASP A 62 -1.23 10.06 2.51
CA ASP A 62 -0.83 11.23 1.76
C ASP A 62 -2.06 11.97 1.25
N SER A 63 -2.21 13.22 1.67
CA SER A 63 -3.39 14.05 1.41
C SER A 63 -2.99 15.31 0.66
N GLU A 64 -2.66 15.16 -0.62
CA GLU A 64 -2.33 16.28 -1.52
C GLU A 64 -3.54 16.81 -2.32
N SER A 65 -4.68 16.11 -2.28
CA SER A 65 -5.77 16.35 -3.24
C SER A 65 -7.12 16.59 -2.57
N GLN A 66 -7.86 17.54 -3.14
CA GLN A 66 -9.26 17.80 -2.79
C GLN A 66 -10.14 17.68 -4.03
N ILE A 67 -11.30 17.05 -3.89
CA ILE A 67 -12.33 17.02 -4.93
C ILE A 67 -13.60 17.63 -4.36
N ASN A 68 -14.07 18.73 -4.97
CA ASN A 68 -15.24 19.51 -4.51
C ASN A 68 -15.15 19.93 -3.03
N GLY A 69 -13.95 20.27 -2.55
CA GLY A 69 -13.70 20.68 -1.15
C GLY A 69 -13.68 19.53 -0.15
N SER A 70 -13.77 18.28 -0.62
CA SER A 70 -13.56 17.09 0.21
C SER A 70 -12.14 16.59 0.04
N VAL A 71 -11.46 16.33 1.15
CA VAL A 71 -10.12 15.75 1.18
C VAL A 71 -10.17 14.32 0.63
N VAL A 72 -9.22 13.98 -0.24
CA VAL A 72 -9.01 12.64 -0.77
C VAL A 72 -7.60 12.19 -0.43
N ASN A 73 -7.51 11.16 0.40
CA ASN A 73 -6.25 10.61 0.87
C ASN A 73 -5.84 9.44 -0.03
N ASN A 74 -4.57 9.38 -0.39
CA ASN A 74 -3.92 8.16 -0.83
C ASN A 74 -3.44 7.40 0.41
N VAL A 75 -3.81 6.13 0.49
CA VAL A 75 -3.49 5.25 1.62
C VAL A 75 -2.62 4.13 1.10
N ILE A 76 -1.45 3.97 1.71
CA ILE A 76 -0.52 2.89 1.42
C ILE A 76 -0.28 2.14 2.73
N ILE A 77 -0.69 0.89 2.78
CA ILE A 77 -0.45 -0.01 3.92
C ILE A 77 0.58 -1.04 3.45
N GLN A 78 1.64 -1.26 4.21
CA GLN A 78 2.72 -2.17 3.87
C GLN A 78 3.14 -2.97 5.09
N SER A 79 3.40 -4.25 4.90
CA SER A 79 4.06 -5.07 5.91
C SER A 79 5.58 -4.91 5.84
N ASP A 80 6.28 -5.32 6.89
CA ASP A 80 7.74 -5.40 6.89
C ASP A 80 8.24 -6.41 5.83
N PRO A 81 9.28 -6.06 5.07
CA PRO A 81 9.79 -6.93 4.01
C PRO A 81 10.46 -8.18 4.60
N ILE A 82 10.10 -9.33 4.04
CA ILE A 82 10.71 -10.63 4.37
C ILE A 82 11.70 -11.04 3.29
N ASP A 83 12.80 -11.67 3.69
CA ASP A 83 13.75 -12.27 2.76
C ASP A 83 13.17 -13.58 2.22
N VAL A 84 13.01 -13.65 0.90
CA VAL A 84 12.50 -14.83 0.19
C VAL A 84 13.55 -15.42 -0.75
N THR A 85 14.81 -14.97 -0.68
CA THR A 85 15.86 -15.33 -1.64
C THR A 85 16.02 -16.84 -1.82
N GLY A 86 15.69 -17.34 -3.01
CA GLY A 86 15.75 -18.78 -3.32
C GLY A 86 14.69 -19.64 -2.61
N ASP A 87 13.87 -19.05 -1.74
CA ASP A 87 12.76 -19.72 -1.07
C ASP A 87 11.45 -19.54 -1.83
N LYS A 88 11.33 -20.36 -2.86
CA LYS A 88 10.15 -20.44 -3.71
C LYS A 88 8.89 -20.82 -2.95
N GLU A 89 9.00 -21.66 -1.93
CA GLU A 89 7.84 -22.12 -1.17
C GLU A 89 7.29 -20.96 -0.32
N LEU A 90 8.16 -20.23 0.37
CA LEU A 90 7.78 -19.04 1.12
C LEU A 90 7.18 -17.96 0.22
N TYR A 91 7.79 -17.70 -0.95
CA TYR A 91 7.25 -16.75 -1.94
C TYR A 91 5.84 -17.14 -2.41
N ASN A 92 5.65 -18.41 -2.80
CA ASN A 92 4.35 -18.89 -3.27
C ASN A 92 3.28 -18.86 -2.15
N ARG A 93 3.67 -19.15 -0.90
CA ARG A 93 2.79 -19.02 0.27
C ARG A 93 2.38 -17.56 0.49
N LEU A 94 3.32 -16.62 0.40
CA LEU A 94 3.04 -15.19 0.51
C LEU A 94 2.06 -14.72 -0.58
N CYS A 95 2.30 -15.09 -1.83
CA CYS A 95 1.40 -14.79 -2.95
C CYS A 95 -0.01 -15.39 -2.74
N ALA A 96 -0.10 -16.62 -2.25
CA ALA A 96 -1.38 -17.26 -1.95
C ALA A 96 -2.14 -16.54 -0.81
N GLN A 97 -1.43 -16.08 0.23
CA GLN A 97 -2.04 -15.29 1.29
C GLN A 97 -2.51 -13.92 0.79
N ALA A 98 -1.68 -13.24 -0.02
CA ALA A 98 -2.05 -11.95 -0.59
C ALA A 98 -3.36 -12.03 -1.37
N VAL A 99 -3.51 -13.04 -2.24
CA VAL A 99 -4.74 -13.26 -3.02
C VAL A 99 -5.96 -13.52 -2.13
N ARG A 100 -5.81 -14.32 -1.07
CA ARG A 100 -6.92 -14.64 -0.15
C ARG A 100 -7.43 -13.44 0.63
N LYS A 101 -6.54 -12.48 0.90
CA LYS A 101 -6.81 -11.32 1.75
C LYS A 101 -7.01 -10.01 0.96
N ASP A 102 -7.13 -10.10 -0.38
CA ASP A 102 -7.24 -8.93 -1.26
C ASP A 102 -6.08 -7.92 -1.10
N LEU A 103 -4.86 -8.46 -0.95
CA LEU A 103 -3.60 -7.73 -0.86
C LEU A 103 -2.74 -7.98 -2.11
N ARG A 104 -1.68 -7.19 -2.26
CA ARG A 104 -0.68 -7.36 -3.32
C ARG A 104 0.66 -7.76 -2.73
N VAL A 105 1.50 -8.43 -3.52
CA VAL A 105 2.91 -8.67 -3.16
C VAL A 105 3.78 -7.70 -3.96
N GLN A 106 4.55 -6.88 -3.24
CA GLN A 106 5.64 -6.11 -3.82
C GLN A 106 6.94 -6.88 -3.62
N VAL A 107 7.73 -6.98 -4.68
CA VAL A 107 9.05 -7.61 -4.66
C VAL A 107 10.10 -6.56 -4.94
N ASP A 108 11.19 -6.60 -4.19
CA ASP A 108 12.37 -5.77 -4.42
C ASP A 108 13.61 -6.65 -4.38
N ASP A 109 14.52 -6.45 -5.33
CA ASP A 109 15.79 -7.16 -5.41
C ASP A 109 16.97 -6.18 -5.36
N THR A 110 18.11 -6.63 -4.85
CA THR A 110 19.29 -5.76 -4.65
C THR A 110 19.83 -5.14 -5.94
N LYS A 111 19.49 -5.69 -7.11
CA LYS A 111 19.91 -5.19 -8.41
C LYS A 111 18.83 -4.33 -9.09
N GLY A 112 17.64 -4.23 -8.51
CA GLY A 112 16.48 -3.53 -9.07
C GLY A 112 16.01 -4.13 -10.40
N LEU A 113 16.29 -5.40 -10.67
CA LEU A 113 15.93 -6.08 -11.92
C LEU A 113 14.41 -6.16 -12.09
N TRP A 114 13.68 -6.43 -11.02
CA TRP A 114 12.22 -6.49 -11.06
C TRP A 114 11.62 -5.12 -11.39
N ASN A 115 12.11 -4.07 -10.74
CA ASN A 115 11.67 -2.70 -11.02
C ASN A 115 11.97 -2.26 -12.45
N GLN A 116 13.11 -2.69 -13.02
CA GLN A 116 13.43 -2.45 -14.43
C GLN A 116 12.52 -3.21 -15.38
N LEU A 117 12.21 -4.48 -15.08
CA LEU A 117 11.28 -5.29 -15.88
C LEU A 117 9.89 -4.68 -15.88
N ARG A 118 9.33 -4.36 -14.70
CA ARG A 118 8.01 -3.74 -14.55
C ARG A 118 7.91 -2.36 -15.21
N GLY A 119 9.01 -1.62 -15.26
CA GLY A 119 9.07 -0.33 -15.95
C GLY A 119 9.20 -0.45 -17.48
N SER A 120 9.31 -1.66 -18.03
CA SER A 120 9.42 -1.88 -19.47
C SER A 120 8.06 -1.75 -20.16
N PRO A 121 7.96 -1.08 -21.32
CA PRO A 121 6.73 -1.01 -22.11
C PRO A 121 6.18 -2.38 -22.53
N ASP A 122 7.05 -3.38 -22.61
CA ASP A 122 6.70 -4.76 -23.00
C ASP A 122 6.19 -5.60 -21.81
N TYR A 123 6.23 -5.05 -20.60
CA TYR A 123 5.92 -5.76 -19.36
C TYR A 123 5.24 -4.81 -18.36
N GLU A 124 4.07 -4.30 -18.75
CA GLU A 124 3.20 -3.51 -17.89
C GLU A 124 2.34 -4.47 -17.04
N THR A 125 2.78 -4.75 -15.82
CA THR A 125 1.98 -5.47 -14.83
C THR A 125 2.14 -4.84 -13.44
N ASP A 126 1.01 -4.69 -12.75
CA ASP A 126 0.98 -4.35 -11.33
C ASP A 126 1.06 -5.59 -10.42
N ASP A 127 1.09 -6.78 -11.01
CA ASP A 127 1.10 -8.06 -10.29
C ASP A 127 2.52 -8.43 -9.83
N ALA A 128 2.59 -9.32 -8.86
CA ALA A 128 3.85 -9.91 -8.39
C ALA A 128 4.54 -10.72 -9.51
N PRO A 129 5.87 -10.90 -9.47
CA PRO A 129 6.57 -11.69 -10.47
C PRO A 129 6.00 -13.11 -10.55
N SER A 130 5.91 -13.65 -11.77
CA SER A 130 5.61 -15.07 -11.92
C SER A 130 6.66 -15.92 -11.21
N GLU A 131 6.29 -17.16 -10.90
CA GLU A 131 7.20 -18.12 -10.26
C GLU A 131 8.53 -18.27 -11.01
N GLU A 132 8.49 -18.35 -12.34
CA GLU A 132 9.67 -18.42 -13.19
C GLU A 132 10.52 -17.15 -13.11
N THR A 133 9.87 -15.97 -13.18
CA THR A 133 10.57 -14.69 -13.06
C THR A 133 11.22 -14.54 -11.68
N PHE A 134 10.52 -14.95 -10.62
CA PHE A 134 11.05 -14.95 -9.27
C PHE A 134 12.31 -15.83 -9.13
N GLU A 135 12.31 -17.03 -9.71
CA GLU A 135 13.50 -17.90 -9.73
C GLU A 135 14.67 -17.23 -10.46
N GLN A 136 14.41 -16.54 -11.58
CA GLN A 136 15.45 -15.81 -12.30
C GLN A 136 16.02 -14.66 -11.46
N LEU A 137 15.16 -13.91 -10.76
CA LEU A 137 15.56 -12.84 -9.84
C LEU A 137 16.40 -13.41 -8.69
N SER A 138 15.96 -14.50 -8.06
CA SER A 138 16.66 -15.16 -6.95
C SER A 138 18.03 -15.71 -7.37
N ASN A 139 18.20 -16.13 -8.62
CA ASN A 139 19.51 -16.57 -9.14
C ASN A 139 20.43 -15.40 -9.51
N ALA A 140 19.86 -14.25 -9.85
CA ALA A 140 20.60 -13.10 -10.34
C ALA A 140 20.97 -12.10 -9.24
N ALA A 141 20.11 -11.89 -8.26
CA ALA A 141 20.30 -10.95 -7.15
C ALA A 141 20.89 -11.65 -5.92
N GLU A 142 21.57 -10.88 -5.06
CA GLU A 142 22.09 -11.41 -3.80
C GLU A 142 20.98 -11.57 -2.76
N GLN A 143 19.98 -10.69 -2.84
CA GLN A 143 18.81 -10.75 -1.99
C GLN A 143 17.56 -10.31 -2.76
N VAL A 144 16.48 -11.05 -2.55
CA VAL A 144 15.13 -10.75 -3.00
C VAL A 144 14.23 -10.68 -1.78
N ARG A 145 13.58 -9.54 -1.58
CA ARG A 145 12.63 -9.31 -0.50
C ARG A 145 11.23 -9.20 -1.08
N ALA A 146 10.26 -9.66 -0.31
CA ALA A 146 8.86 -9.52 -0.64
C ALA A 146 8.09 -8.92 0.56
N GLN A 147 7.06 -8.15 0.27
CA GLN A 147 6.18 -7.56 1.28
C GLN A 147 4.73 -7.53 0.77
N LEU A 148 3.77 -7.61 1.70
CA LEU A 148 2.37 -7.36 1.42
C LEU A 148 2.13 -5.85 1.35
N VAL A 149 1.36 -5.42 0.35
CA VAL A 149 1.02 -4.03 0.12
C VAL A 149 -0.46 -3.90 -0.22
N CYS A 150 -1.10 -2.88 0.33
CA CYS A 150 -2.43 -2.43 -0.07
C CYS A 150 -2.36 -0.94 -0.40
N GLN A 151 -2.78 -0.56 -1.61
CA GLN A 151 -2.88 0.83 -2.02
C GLN A 151 -4.33 1.14 -2.34
N ARG A 152 -4.91 2.14 -1.66
CA ARG A 152 -6.29 2.56 -1.86
C ARG A 152 -6.42 4.08 -1.74
N THR A 153 -7.57 4.59 -2.17
CA THR A 153 -7.96 5.97 -1.90
C THR A 153 -9.04 6.01 -0.82
N SER A 154 -9.10 7.10 -0.05
CA SER A 154 -10.14 7.29 0.97
C SER A 154 -11.57 7.33 0.41
N LEU A 155 -11.72 7.53 -0.91
CA LEU A 155 -13.00 7.41 -1.61
C LEU A 155 -13.64 6.02 -1.50
N LYS A 156 -12.83 4.99 -1.22
CA LYS A 156 -13.24 3.59 -1.11
C LYS A 156 -12.77 2.95 0.20
N THR A 157 -12.27 3.74 1.14
CA THR A 157 -11.61 3.25 2.35
C THR A 157 -11.99 4.15 3.51
N THR A 158 -12.71 3.59 4.47
CA THR A 158 -13.01 4.20 5.76
C THR A 158 -11.89 3.90 6.75
N VAL A 159 -11.91 4.55 7.92
CA VAL A 159 -10.96 4.23 9.01
C VAL A 159 -11.11 2.79 9.49
N ASP A 160 -12.35 2.29 9.58
CA ASP A 160 -12.63 0.89 9.97
C ASP A 160 -12.03 -0.10 8.95
N ASP A 161 -12.05 0.23 7.65
CA ASP A 161 -11.42 -0.60 6.62
C ASP A 161 -9.89 -0.66 6.79
N LEU A 162 -9.24 0.39 7.33
CA LEU A 162 -7.81 0.38 7.61
C LEU A 162 -7.47 -0.68 8.67
N GLU A 163 -8.30 -0.79 9.71
CA GLU A 163 -8.14 -1.80 10.74
C GLU A 163 -8.25 -3.21 10.17
N GLU A 164 -9.25 -3.46 9.34
CA GLU A 164 -9.44 -4.76 8.70
C GLU A 164 -8.21 -5.12 7.88
N ILE A 165 -7.72 -4.19 7.04
CA ILE A 165 -6.55 -4.43 6.19
C ILE A 165 -5.30 -4.73 7.03
N VAL A 166 -5.04 -3.97 8.10
CA VAL A 166 -3.89 -4.24 8.98
C VAL A 166 -4.02 -5.59 9.65
N SER A 167 -5.20 -5.92 10.19
CA SER A 167 -5.45 -7.20 10.83
C SER A 167 -5.24 -8.37 9.88
N GLU A 168 -5.64 -8.22 8.61
CA GLU A 168 -5.45 -9.22 7.58
C GLU A 168 -3.96 -9.39 7.19
N MET A 169 -3.20 -8.29 7.15
CA MET A 169 -1.74 -8.35 6.97
C MET A 169 -1.03 -9.05 8.12
N GLU A 170 -1.35 -8.69 9.37
CA GLU A 170 -0.75 -9.30 10.56
C GLU A 170 -1.12 -10.79 10.67
N SER A 171 -2.35 -11.16 10.34
CA SER A 171 -2.78 -12.55 10.24
C SER A 171 -2.01 -13.31 9.18
N ALA A 172 -1.83 -12.74 7.98
CA ALA A 172 -1.08 -13.37 6.92
C ALA A 172 0.38 -13.67 7.34
N TYR A 173 1.03 -12.73 8.04
CA TYR A 173 2.39 -12.92 8.56
C TYR A 173 2.45 -13.98 9.66
N SER A 174 1.46 -14.01 10.55
CA SER A 174 1.38 -15.03 11.60
C SER A 174 1.24 -16.44 11.00
N GLU A 175 0.38 -16.60 9.99
CA GLU A 175 0.21 -17.87 9.27
C GLU A 175 1.47 -18.30 8.49
N LEU A 176 2.31 -17.35 8.10
CA LEU A 176 3.60 -17.63 7.46
C LEU A 176 4.65 -18.12 8.49
N ALA A 177 4.64 -17.59 9.71
CA ALA A 177 5.58 -17.97 10.76
C ALA A 177 5.28 -19.33 11.42
N ASP A 178 4.00 -19.76 11.44
CA ASP A 178 3.56 -20.98 12.12
C ASP A 178 3.76 -22.29 11.32
N ASN A 179 4.34 -22.24 10.11
CA ASN A 179 4.68 -23.45 9.30
C ASN A 179 6.08 -23.37 8.70
#